data_AF-A0AA46N291-F1
#
_entry.id   AF-A0AA46N291-F1
#
_cell.length_a   1.000
_cell.length_b   1.000
_cell.length_c   1.000
_cell.angle_alpha   90.00
_cell.angle_beta   90.00
_cell.angle_gamma   90.00
#
_symmetry.space_group_name_H-M   'P 1'
#
loop_
_entity.id
_entity.type
_entity.pdbx_description
1 polymer ?
#
loop_
_entity_poly.entity_id
_entity_poly.type
_entity_poly.pdbx_seq_one_letter_code
_entity_poly.pdbx_strand_id
1 'polypeptide(L)'
;MFINLEKFIKKDENIKNKISEILNKCGSTYKIEEYYNSFIIEKNNSYLIFKQCCSRFDNVYFIDAIYTEKDYRQKGNATKLLSSLDSDSLYIFDSFNQKLFHLLKKLGAIEYSYFESSEGRKQYIFSPNTNYNFIPIEDDLDLLS
;
A
#
# COMPACT_ATOMS: atom_id res chain seq x y z
N MET A 1 0.85 -13.01 4.72
CA MET A 1 0.03 -13.70 3.71
C MET A 1 -0.95 -12.69 3.13
N PHE A 2 -0.93 -12.52 1.81
CA PHE A 2 -1.83 -11.60 1.11
C PHE A 2 -3.23 -12.21 1.03
N ILE A 3 -4.26 -11.40 1.24
CA ILE A 3 -5.65 -11.83 1.14
C ILE A 3 -6.20 -11.24 -0.16
N ASN A 4 -6.88 -12.06 -0.98
CA ASN A 4 -7.62 -11.51 -2.12
C ASN A 4 -8.71 -10.54 -1.62
N LEU A 5 -8.80 -9.36 -2.24
CA LEU A 5 -9.65 -8.28 -1.75
C LEU A 5 -11.14 -8.62 -1.83
N GLU A 6 -11.59 -9.28 -2.90
CA GLU A 6 -12.99 -9.71 -3.02
C GLU A 6 -13.38 -10.64 -1.87
N LYS A 7 -12.53 -11.62 -1.54
CA LYS A 7 -12.74 -12.52 -0.40
C LYS A 7 -12.75 -11.78 0.93
N PHE A 8 -11.95 -10.72 1.08
CA PHE A 8 -11.93 -9.92 2.30
C PHE A 8 -13.22 -9.12 2.48
N ILE A 9 -13.69 -8.47 1.41
CA ILE A 9 -14.90 -7.64 1.41
C ILE A 9 -16.17 -8.48 1.60
N LYS A 10 -16.24 -9.68 1.00
CA LYS A 10 -17.40 -10.57 1.13
C LYS A 10 -17.66 -11.07 2.55
N LYS A 11 -16.78 -10.79 3.51
CA LYS A 11 -16.97 -11.15 4.92
C LYS A 11 -18.02 -10.28 5.62
N ASP A 12 -18.16 -9.01 5.24
CA ASP A 12 -19.04 -8.03 5.88
C ASP A 12 -19.31 -6.84 4.94
N GLU A 13 -20.58 -6.47 4.74
CA GLU A 13 -20.96 -5.31 3.91
C GLU A 13 -20.37 -3.99 4.42
N ASN A 14 -20.19 -3.84 5.74
CA ASN A 14 -19.56 -2.65 6.31
C ASN A 14 -18.09 -2.52 5.89
N ILE A 15 -17.39 -3.64 5.69
CA ILE A 15 -16.02 -3.66 5.18
C ILE A 15 -15.99 -3.15 3.74
N LYS A 16 -16.98 -3.53 2.90
CA LYS A 16 -17.07 -3.02 1.51
C LYS A 16 -17.05 -1.49 1.48
N ASN A 17 -17.93 -0.87 2.27
CA ASN A 17 -18.07 0.58 2.32
C ASN A 17 -16.78 1.23 2.83
N LYS A 18 -16.20 0.68 3.90
CA LYS A 18 -14.93 1.16 4.47
C LYS A 18 -13.76 1.10 3.48
N ILE A 19 -13.60 0.00 2.75
CA ILE A 19 -12.54 -0.12 1.74
C ILE A 19 -12.76 0.87 0.59
N SER A 20 -14.01 1.05 0.16
CA SER A 20 -14.37 2.05 -0.86
C SER A 20 -13.97 3.46 -0.42
N GLU A 21 -14.29 3.83 0.82
CA GLU A 21 -13.88 5.11 1.40
C GLU A 21 -12.36 5.29 1.47
N ILE A 22 -11.62 4.24 1.81
CA ILE A 22 -10.16 4.27 1.86
C ILE A 22 -9.58 4.53 0.47
N LEU A 23 -10.04 3.78 -0.53
CA LEU A 23 -9.59 3.95 -1.92
C LEU A 23 -9.89 5.36 -2.42
N ASN A 24 -11.09 5.88 -2.15
CA ASN A 24 -11.47 7.24 -2.53
C ASN A 24 -10.59 8.30 -1.83
N LYS A 25 -10.29 8.13 -0.54
CA LYS A 25 -9.35 9.00 0.19
C LYS A 25 -7.95 8.95 -0.44
N CYS A 26 -7.50 7.79 -0.90
CA CYS A 26 -6.24 7.62 -1.60
C CYS A 26 -6.27 8.07 -3.09
N GLY A 27 -7.36 8.69 -3.55
CA GLY A 27 -7.46 9.28 -4.88
C GLY A 27 -7.97 8.33 -5.97
N SER A 28 -8.48 7.16 -5.61
CA SER A 28 -9.21 6.30 -6.55
C SER A 28 -10.50 6.98 -7.00
N THR A 29 -10.78 6.90 -8.30
CA THR A 29 -12.08 7.24 -8.90
C THR A 29 -12.84 6.01 -9.39
N TYR A 30 -12.22 4.83 -9.29
CA TYR A 30 -12.75 3.55 -9.75
C TYR A 30 -13.75 2.95 -8.77
N LYS A 31 -14.64 2.10 -9.30
CA LYS A 31 -15.57 1.34 -8.47
C LYS A 31 -14.81 0.23 -7.72
N ILE A 32 -15.31 -0.14 -6.54
CA ILE A 32 -14.66 -1.18 -5.72
C ILE A 32 -14.60 -2.55 -6.42
N GLU A 33 -15.55 -2.83 -7.30
CA GLU A 33 -15.58 -4.03 -8.14
C GLU A 33 -14.33 -4.16 -9.04
N GLU A 34 -13.75 -3.03 -9.46
CA GLU A 34 -12.51 -3.01 -10.27
C GLU A 34 -11.29 -3.48 -9.47
N TYR A 35 -11.40 -3.48 -8.14
CA TYR A 35 -10.34 -3.93 -7.24
C TYR A 35 -10.49 -5.39 -6.80
N TYR A 36 -11.49 -6.16 -7.27
CA TYR A 36 -11.72 -7.53 -6.79
C TYR A 36 -10.56 -8.51 -7.05
N ASN A 37 -9.75 -8.24 -8.07
CA ASN A 37 -8.52 -8.98 -8.37
C ASN A 37 -7.29 -8.47 -7.60
N SER A 38 -7.46 -7.47 -6.73
CA SER A 38 -6.39 -6.92 -5.89
C SER A 38 -6.19 -7.76 -4.63
N PHE A 39 -5.14 -7.41 -3.90
CA PHE A 39 -4.78 -7.96 -2.60
C PHE A 39 -4.92 -6.92 -1.52
N ILE A 40 -5.09 -7.40 -0.29
CA ILE A 40 -5.10 -6.59 0.92
C ILE A 40 -4.28 -7.23 2.03
N ILE A 41 -3.59 -6.38 2.79
CA ILE A 41 -3.05 -6.68 4.11
C ILE A 41 -3.78 -5.78 5.11
N GLU A 42 -4.35 -6.38 6.14
CA GLU A 42 -4.97 -5.67 7.27
C GLU A 42 -4.20 -5.99 8.54
N LYS A 43 -3.86 -4.95 9.31
CA LYS A 43 -3.24 -5.04 10.63
C LYS A 43 -3.68 -3.85 11.49
N ASN A 44 -4.31 -4.11 12.63
CA ASN A 44 -4.66 -3.10 13.63
C ASN A 44 -5.43 -1.90 13.06
N ASN A 45 -6.44 -2.13 12.20
CA ASN A 45 -7.18 -1.07 11.51
C ASN A 45 -6.33 -0.21 10.55
N SER A 46 -5.25 -0.80 10.06
CA SER A 46 -4.47 -0.29 8.94
C SER A 46 -4.56 -1.24 7.76
N TYR A 47 -4.60 -0.67 6.56
CA TYR A 47 -4.87 -1.36 5.31
C TYR A 47 -3.81 -1.01 4.27
N LEU A 48 -3.31 -2.03 3.57
CA LEU A 48 -2.48 -1.88 2.38
C LEU A 48 -3.14 -2.65 1.25
N ILE A 49 -3.54 -1.94 0.20
CA ILE A 49 -4.24 -2.47 -0.98
C ILE A 49 -3.33 -2.31 -2.18
N PHE A 50 -3.15 -3.40 -2.93
CA PHE A 50 -2.25 -3.44 -4.07
C PHE A 50 -2.71 -4.49 -5.07
N LYS A 51 -2.39 -4.29 -6.34
CA LYS A 51 -2.76 -5.19 -7.44
C LYS A 51 -1.54 -5.67 -8.20
N GLN A 52 -1.60 -6.87 -8.75
CA GLN A 52 -0.54 -7.35 -9.64
C GLN A 52 -0.58 -6.55 -10.95
N CYS A 53 0.58 -6.04 -11.39
CA CYS A 53 0.66 -5.21 -12.60
C CYS A 53 0.45 -6.00 -13.89
N CYS A 54 0.92 -7.24 -13.94
CA CYS A 54 0.86 -8.07 -15.13
C CYS A 54 0.93 -9.55 -14.76
N SER A 55 0.10 -10.39 -15.39
CA SER A 55 0.12 -11.85 -15.21
C SER A 55 1.40 -12.53 -15.67
N ARG A 56 2.26 -11.84 -16.44
CA ARG A 56 3.58 -12.35 -16.84
C ARG A 56 4.66 -12.14 -15.79
N PHE A 57 4.42 -11.27 -14.82
CA PHE A 57 5.36 -10.95 -13.75
C PHE A 57 4.68 -11.21 -12.40
N ASP A 58 4.98 -12.36 -11.82
CA ASP A 58 4.32 -12.84 -10.59
C ASP A 58 4.64 -12.00 -9.34
N ASN A 59 5.71 -11.20 -9.42
CA ASN A 59 6.28 -10.48 -8.28
C ASN A 59 6.29 -8.96 -8.47
N VAL A 60 5.45 -8.40 -9.35
CA VAL A 60 5.37 -6.94 -9.57
C VAL A 60 3.97 -6.43 -9.25
N TYR A 61 3.90 -5.54 -8.26
CA TYR A 61 2.64 -5.05 -7.71
C TYR A 61 2.57 -3.53 -7.73
N PHE A 62 1.37 -2.99 -7.95
CA PHE A 62 1.07 -1.57 -7.81
C PHE A 62 0.34 -1.34 -6.49
N ILE A 63 0.85 -0.44 -5.65
CA ILE A 63 0.22 -0.04 -4.39
C ILE A 63 -0.81 1.04 -4.70
N ASP A 64 -2.09 0.67 -4.59
CA ASP A 64 -3.21 1.57 -4.80
C ASP A 64 -3.56 2.38 -3.55
N ALA A 65 -3.41 1.80 -2.35
CA ALA A 65 -3.72 2.49 -1.11
C ALA A 65 -2.93 1.96 0.08
N ILE A 66 -2.54 2.89 0.96
CA ILE A 66 -2.05 2.59 2.30
C ILE A 66 -2.73 3.56 3.27
N TYR A 67 -3.38 3.01 4.30
CA TYR A 67 -4.24 3.79 5.17
C TYR A 67 -4.20 3.29 6.60
N THR A 68 -4.23 4.21 7.55
CA THR A 68 -4.41 3.89 8.98
C THR A 68 -5.54 4.76 9.54
N GLU A 69 -6.50 4.11 10.18
CA GLU A 69 -7.60 4.78 10.87
C GLU A 69 -7.10 5.78 11.89
N LYS A 70 -7.81 6.91 12.03
CA LYS A 70 -7.38 8.08 12.81
C LYS A 70 -6.95 7.75 14.24
N ASP A 71 -7.67 6.85 14.92
CA ASP A 71 -7.40 6.50 16.34
C ASP A 71 -6.27 5.45 16.49
N TYR A 72 -5.85 4.87 15.38
CA TYR A 72 -4.77 3.87 15.29
C TYR A 72 -3.49 4.45 14.71
N ARG A 73 -3.47 5.78 14.57
CA ARG A 73 -2.33 6.55 14.13
C ARG A 73 -1.22 6.61 15.18
N GLN A 74 0.01 6.87 14.74
CA GLN A 74 1.25 7.12 15.47
C GLN A 74 1.74 5.89 16.22
N LYS A 75 1.37 4.71 15.71
CA LYS A 75 1.67 3.39 16.32
C LYS A 75 2.54 2.52 15.40
N GLY A 76 3.13 3.13 14.38
CA GLY A 76 3.95 2.46 13.36
C GLY A 76 3.19 1.42 12.53
N ASN A 77 1.85 1.52 12.44
CA ASN A 77 1.06 0.50 11.75
C ASN A 77 1.28 0.49 10.23
N ALA A 78 1.47 1.66 9.61
CA ALA A 78 1.88 1.74 8.19
C ALA A 78 3.22 1.02 7.94
N THR A 79 4.19 1.21 8.83
CA THR A 79 5.49 0.51 8.81
C THR A 79 5.31 -1.00 8.94
N LYS A 80 4.44 -1.46 9.85
CA LYS A 80 4.11 -2.88 10.02
C LYS A 80 3.45 -3.48 8.79
N LEU A 81 2.67 -2.70 8.04
CA LEU A 81 2.11 -3.15 6.76
C LEU A 81 3.21 -3.30 5.70
N LEU A 82 4.05 -2.28 5.52
CA LEU A 82 5.12 -2.29 4.51
C LEU A 82 6.16 -3.38 4.78
N SER A 83 6.51 -3.62 6.04
CA SER A 83 7.40 -4.72 6.44
C SER A 83 6.79 -6.12 6.26
N SER A 84 5.48 -6.20 5.96
CA SER A 84 4.81 -7.46 5.62
C SER A 84 4.82 -7.77 4.13
N LEU A 85 5.36 -6.87 3.31
CA LEU A 85 5.53 -7.08 1.89
C LEU A 85 6.62 -8.12 1.63
N ASP A 86 6.49 -8.81 0.50
CA ASP A 86 7.45 -9.82 0.09
C ASP A 86 8.70 -9.12 -0.45
N SER A 87 9.87 -9.46 0.10
CA SER A 87 11.13 -8.84 -0.32
C SER A 87 11.58 -9.22 -1.71
N ASP A 88 11.14 -10.38 -2.19
CA ASP A 88 11.47 -10.86 -3.54
C ASP A 88 10.55 -10.24 -4.60
N SER A 89 9.68 -9.31 -4.18
CA SER A 89 8.77 -8.56 -5.02
C SER A 89 9.17 -7.11 -5.23
N LEU A 90 8.72 -6.56 -6.37
CA LEU A 90 8.80 -5.15 -6.71
C LEU A 90 7.43 -4.51 -6.54
N TYR A 91 7.44 -3.31 -5.98
CA TYR A 91 6.25 -2.52 -5.73
C TYR A 91 6.37 -1.17 -6.41
N ILE A 92 5.27 -0.74 -7.02
CA ILE A 92 5.13 0.50 -7.76
C ILE A 92 4.14 1.40 -7.02
N PHE A 93 4.42 2.69 -6.90
CA PHE A 93 3.46 3.65 -6.35
C PHE A 93 3.62 5.03 -6.98
N ASP A 94 2.52 5.80 -6.99
CA ASP A 94 2.50 7.17 -7.50
C ASP A 94 3.19 8.17 -6.55
N SER A 95 3.89 9.14 -7.14
CA SER A 95 4.66 10.19 -6.46
C SER A 95 3.83 11.19 -5.66
N PHE A 96 2.51 11.25 -5.89
CA PHE A 96 1.62 12.04 -5.05
C PHE A 96 1.70 11.62 -3.58
N ASN A 97 2.09 10.37 -3.32
CA ASN A 97 2.31 9.88 -1.98
C ASN A 97 3.75 10.15 -1.49
N GLN A 98 4.13 11.44 -1.39
CA GLN A 98 5.46 11.85 -0.89
C GLN A 98 5.76 11.27 0.51
N LYS A 99 4.73 11.13 1.34
CA LYS A 99 4.84 10.51 2.67
C LYS A 99 5.20 9.04 2.58
N LEU A 100 4.58 8.27 1.67
CA LEU A 100 4.95 6.87 1.43
C LEU A 100 6.38 6.77 0.91
N PHE A 101 6.79 7.64 -0.02
CA PHE A 101 8.18 7.68 -0.49
C PHE A 101 9.17 7.89 0.66
N HIS A 102 8.91 8.87 1.52
CA HIS A 102 9.75 9.15 2.69
C HIS A 102 9.79 7.97 3.67
N LEU A 103 8.62 7.36 3.94
CA LEU A 103 8.52 6.18 4.80
C LEU A 103 9.34 5.01 4.25
N LEU A 104 9.24 4.74 2.94
CA LEU A 104 10.02 3.71 2.27
C LEU A 104 11.53 3.97 2.34
N LYS A 105 11.96 5.23 2.18
CA LYS A 105 13.37 5.60 2.35
C LYS A 105 13.86 5.40 3.79
N LYS A 106 13.07 5.78 4.80
CA LYS A 106 13.40 5.51 6.21
C LYS A 106 13.51 4.03 6.52
N LEU A 107 12.64 3.24 5.88
CA LEU A 107 12.63 1.79 5.95
C LEU A 107 13.79 1.13 5.18
N GLY A 108 14.64 1.91 4.53
CA GLY A 108 15.77 1.39 3.76
C GLY A 108 15.34 0.62 2.52
N ALA A 109 14.13 0.84 2.00
CA ALA A 109 13.66 0.25 0.76
C ALA A 109 14.58 0.63 -0.41
N ILE A 110 14.84 -0.34 -1.28
CA ILE A 110 15.72 -0.15 -2.43
C ILE A 110 14.88 0.41 -3.56
N GLU A 111 15.14 1.66 -3.94
CA GLU A 111 14.58 2.26 -5.15
C GLU A 111 15.38 1.81 -6.37
N TYR A 112 14.71 1.24 -7.37
CA TYR A 112 15.36 0.79 -8.61
C TYR A 112 15.28 1.83 -9.72
N SER A 113 14.12 2.46 -9.89
CA SER A 113 13.86 3.41 -10.96
C SER A 113 12.57 4.18 -10.70
N TYR A 114 12.30 5.18 -11.54
CA TYR A 114 11.00 5.79 -11.71
C TYR A 114 10.65 5.95 -13.19
N PHE A 115 9.37 6.03 -13.50
CA PHE A 115 8.88 6.38 -14.84
C PHE A 115 7.72 7.36 -14.75
N GLU A 116 7.41 8.05 -15.84
CA GLU A 116 6.24 8.92 -15.91
C GLU A 116 5.06 8.13 -16.49
N SER A 117 3.93 8.16 -15.77
CA SER A 117 2.65 7.63 -16.25
C SER A 117 2.13 8.45 -17.43
N SER A 118 1.14 7.92 -18.14
CA SER A 118 0.44 8.64 -19.22
C SER A 118 -0.23 9.95 -18.76
N GLU A 119 -0.42 10.12 -17.45
CA GLU A 119 -0.97 11.32 -16.83
C GLU A 119 0.11 12.28 -16.32
N GLY A 120 1.40 12.04 -16.64
CA GLY A 120 2.53 12.86 -16.22
C GLY A 120 2.93 12.68 -14.75
N ARG A 121 2.34 11.70 -14.03
CA ARG A 121 2.69 11.38 -12.65
C ARG A 121 3.95 10.52 -12.61
N LYS A 122 4.88 10.81 -11.69
CA LYS A 122 6.04 9.94 -11.47
C LYS A 122 5.59 8.69 -10.70
N GLN A 123 6.04 7.53 -11.13
CA GLN A 123 5.79 6.24 -10.49
C GLN A 123 7.13 5.63 -10.09
N TYR A 124 7.31 5.37 -8.80
CA TYR A 124 8.55 4.83 -8.25
C TYR A 124 8.46 3.31 -8.13
N ILE A 125 9.54 2.62 -8.47
CA ILE A 125 9.69 1.17 -8.33
C ILE A 125 10.66 0.88 -7.19
N PHE A 126 10.21 0.09 -6.22
CA PHE A 126 11.02 -0.30 -5.06
C PHE A 126 10.92 -1.78 -4.72
N SER A 127 11.91 -2.31 -4.00
CA SER A 127 11.83 -3.57 -3.26
C SER A 127 11.85 -3.29 -1.75
N PRO A 128 11.05 -3.98 -0.94
CA PRO A 128 11.14 -3.91 0.52
C PRO A 128 12.49 -4.49 0.98
N ASN A 129 13.15 -3.82 1.93
CA ASN A 129 14.38 -4.34 2.52
C ASN A 129 14.05 -5.24 3.72
N THR A 130 14.50 -6.48 3.73
CA THR A 130 14.23 -7.44 4.83
C THR A 130 15.00 -7.16 6.11
N ASN A 131 16.08 -6.38 6.06
CA ASN A 131 16.92 -6.08 7.21
C ASN A 131 16.38 -4.88 8.00
N TYR A 132 15.14 -5.00 8.48
CA TYR A 132 14.55 -4.02 9.38
C TYR A 132 15.16 -4.13 10.79
N ASN A 133 16.34 -3.56 11.01
CA ASN A 133 16.77 -3.13 12.36
C ASN A 133 16.11 -1.79 12.76
N PHE A 134 15.02 -1.44 12.08
CA PHE A 134 14.29 -0.19 12.29
C PHE A 134 13.31 -0.37 13.45
N ILE A 135 13.60 0.29 14.57
CA ILE A 135 12.65 0.46 15.66
C ILE A 135 11.77 1.66 15.26
N PRO A 136 10.48 1.45 14.90
CA PRO A 136 9.61 2.56 14.54
C PRO A 136 9.50 3.52 15.73
N ILE A 137 10.00 4.74 15.55
CA ILE A 137 9.79 5.83 16.49
C ILE A 137 8.43 6.45 16.14
N GLU A 138 7.65 6.81 17.15
CA GLU A 138 6.20 7.14 17.09
C GLU A 138 5.77 8.23 16.07
N ASP A 139 6.70 8.88 15.38
CA ASP A 139 6.46 10.08 14.57
C ASP A 139 6.55 9.89 13.03
N ASP A 140 6.37 8.67 12.53
CA ASP A 140 6.24 8.43 11.08
C ASP A 140 4.78 8.50 10.60
N LEU A 141 4.25 9.73 10.72
CA LEU A 141 3.04 10.32 10.15
C LEU A 141 2.15 9.35 9.35
N ASP A 142 1.12 8.87 10.03
CA ASP A 142 0.12 7.98 9.48
C ASP A 142 -0.55 8.57 8.26
N LEU A 143 -0.41 7.81 7.19
CA LEU A 143 -0.75 8.19 5.85
C LEU A 143 -2.23 8.55 5.75
N LEU A 144 -2.48 9.85 5.62
CA LEU A 144 -3.51 10.38 4.74
C LEU A 144 -2.82 10.98 3.51
N SER A 145 -3.30 10.50 2.36
CA SER A 145 -3.61 11.28 1.16
C SER A 145 -3.15 12.73 1.18
#